data_AF-A0A6P6HL14-F1
#
_entry.id   AF-A0A6P6HL14-F1
#
_cell.length_a   1.000
_cell.length_b   1.000
_cell.length_c   1.000
_cell.angle_alpha   90.00
_cell.angle_beta   90.00
_cell.angle_gamma   90.00
#
_symmetry.space_group_name_H-M   'P 1'
#
loop_
_entity.id
_entity.type
_entity.pdbx_description
1 polymer ?
#
loop_
_entity_poly.entity_id
_entity_poly.type
_entity_poly.pdbx_seq_one_letter_code
_entity_poly.pdbx_strand_id
1 'polypeptide(L)'
;MAAAEGPAGDGEPWQSWLPNHAVFLRLREGLKSQSQSPAEAEKPTCSPSPSSPPLLTRNLVLGLGGELFLWDADDSSFLVVRLRGLGGGGEEPSLSQYQRLLCINPPLFEIYQVLLSPTQQHVALIGMKGLTVLELPKRWGKNSEFEGGKLTVNCSTTPVAERFFTSSASLTLKHAAWYPSELLDPHVVLLTSDNVIRIYSLREPQTPVKVIVLSEAEEESLILNKGRAYTASLGETAVAFDFGPLSAVPKTMFGQKGKGDIVGYPLYILYENGETFLTYVSLIHSPGTVGKLLGPLPMHPAAEDNYGYDACAILCLPCVPNILVIATESGMLYHCVVLEGEEEDEQTSETSWDPRADLVPSLYVFECVELELALKLASGEDDPFDSDFSCPIRLHRDPKCPSRYHCTHEAGVHSVGLTWIHKLHKFLGSGDATADLMVTVFKVMTGNREQLRAT
;
A
#
# COMPACT_ATOMS: atom_id res chain seq x y z
N MET A 1 28.34 16.81 25.65
CA MET A 1 29.74 16.46 25.98
C MET A 1 29.98 15.02 25.56
N ALA A 2 31.01 14.83 24.74
CA ALA A 2 31.59 13.56 24.28
C ALA A 2 30.65 12.61 23.52
N ALA A 3 30.60 12.83 22.20
CA ALA A 3 30.43 11.74 21.25
C ALA A 3 31.55 10.72 21.52
N ALA A 4 31.19 9.50 21.88
CA ALA A 4 32.11 8.38 21.82
C ALA A 4 32.19 7.99 20.33
N GLU A 5 33.22 8.47 19.65
CA GLU A 5 33.66 7.88 18.39
C GLU A 5 33.95 6.40 18.66
N GLY A 6 33.07 5.53 18.17
CA GLY A 6 33.39 4.12 18.03
C GLY A 6 34.55 3.96 17.05
N PRO A 7 35.33 2.87 17.16
CA PRO A 7 36.46 2.66 16.26
C PRO A 7 35.96 2.65 14.81
N ALA A 8 36.66 3.36 13.93
CA ALA A 8 36.51 3.24 12.48
C ALA A 8 36.83 1.79 12.08
N GLY A 9 35.81 0.94 12.06
CA GLY A 9 35.89 -0.47 11.69
C GLY A 9 35.13 -0.70 10.40
N ASP A 10 35.82 -1.25 9.40
CA ASP A 10 35.34 -1.82 8.14
C ASP A 10 33.83 -1.67 7.87
N GLY A 11 33.48 -0.77 6.95
CA GLY A 11 32.14 -0.78 6.36
C GLY A 11 31.81 -2.19 5.87
N GLU A 12 30.56 -2.63 6.09
CA GLU A 12 30.16 -3.97 5.69
C GLU A 12 30.49 -4.18 4.20
N PRO A 13 31.15 -5.29 3.80
CA PRO A 13 31.74 -5.46 2.47
C PRO A 13 30.74 -5.32 1.30
N TRP A 14 29.44 -5.44 1.56
CA TRP A 14 28.41 -5.17 0.56
C TRP A 14 28.33 -3.69 0.16
N GLN A 15 28.69 -2.74 1.03
CA GLN A 15 28.63 -1.30 0.74
C GLN A 15 29.58 -0.88 -0.38
N SER A 16 30.74 -1.55 -0.48
CA SER A 16 31.70 -1.34 -1.57
C SER A 16 31.39 -2.18 -2.81
N TRP A 17 30.85 -3.39 -2.63
CA TRP A 17 30.55 -4.31 -3.73
C TRP A 17 29.31 -3.96 -4.53
N LEU A 18 28.18 -3.68 -3.86
CA LEU A 18 26.87 -3.51 -4.49
C LEU A 18 26.88 -2.40 -5.56
N PRO A 19 27.46 -1.20 -5.30
CA PRO A 19 27.55 -0.14 -6.30
C PRO A 19 28.40 -0.49 -7.54
N ASN A 20 29.25 -1.50 -7.43
CA ASN A 20 30.15 -1.96 -8.49
C ASN A 20 29.62 -3.21 -9.21
N HIS A 21 28.55 -3.83 -8.73
CA HIS A 21 27.96 -5.00 -9.35
C HIS A 21 27.30 -4.62 -10.69
N ALA A 22 27.47 -5.46 -11.72
CA ALA A 22 27.14 -5.17 -13.12
C ALA A 22 25.71 -4.65 -13.33
N VAL A 23 24.74 -5.19 -12.59
CA VAL A 23 23.34 -4.74 -12.63
C VAL A 23 23.18 -3.27 -12.18
N PHE A 24 23.86 -2.87 -11.10
CA PHE A 24 23.76 -1.50 -10.57
C PHE A 24 24.59 -0.51 -11.39
N LEU A 25 25.70 -0.95 -11.97
CA LEU A 25 26.45 -0.17 -12.95
C LEU A 25 25.56 0.17 -14.16
N ARG A 26 24.88 -0.83 -14.73
CA ARG A 26 23.95 -0.63 -15.85
C ARG A 26 22.82 0.34 -15.49
N LEU A 27 22.22 0.21 -14.30
CA LEU A 27 21.16 1.12 -13.84
C LEU A 27 21.66 2.57 -13.74
N ARG A 28 22.86 2.78 -13.19
CA ARG A 28 23.48 4.10 -13.07
C ARG A 28 23.85 4.70 -14.42
N GLU A 29 24.31 3.89 -15.36
CA GLU A 29 24.59 4.32 -16.73
C GLU A 29 23.32 4.71 -17.48
N GLY A 30 22.23 3.95 -17.31
CA GLY A 30 20.91 4.29 -17.85
C GLY A 30 20.35 5.62 -17.32
N LEU A 31 20.55 5.91 -16.04
CA LEU A 31 20.19 7.22 -15.45
C LEU A 31 21.00 8.37 -16.08
N LYS A 32 22.30 8.16 -16.33
CA LYS A 32 23.16 9.16 -16.96
C LYS A 32 22.74 9.42 -18.41
N SER A 33 22.41 8.38 -19.18
CA SER A 33 21.98 8.54 -20.58
C SER A 33 20.62 9.25 -20.70
N GLN A 34 19.69 9.01 -19.78
CA GLN A 34 18.42 9.76 -19.71
C GLN A 34 18.67 11.25 -19.39
N SER A 35 19.54 11.55 -18.42
CA SER A 35 19.89 12.93 -18.06
C SER A 35 20.68 13.70 -19.14
N GLN A 36 21.24 13.00 -20.12
CA GLN A 36 22.06 13.57 -21.20
C GLN A 36 21.35 13.61 -22.56
N SER A 37 20.09 13.17 -22.65
CA SER A 37 19.33 13.25 -23.89
C SER A 37 18.99 14.73 -24.21
N PRO A 38 19.40 15.29 -25.37
CA PRO A 38 19.20 16.71 -25.67
C PRO A 38 17.76 17.12 -26.00
N ALA A 39 16.80 16.18 -25.95
CA ALA A 39 15.45 16.41 -26.46
C ALA A 39 14.49 17.07 -25.47
N GLU A 40 14.87 17.18 -24.18
CA GLU A 40 14.03 17.80 -23.15
C GLU A 40 14.56 19.15 -22.62
N ALA A 41 15.76 19.58 -23.07
CA ALA A 41 16.41 20.79 -22.57
C ALA A 41 15.92 22.10 -23.23
N GLU A 42 15.02 22.06 -24.22
CA GLU A 42 14.54 23.27 -24.94
C GLU A 42 13.01 23.44 -24.95
N LYS A 43 12.30 22.99 -23.91
CA LYS A 43 10.92 23.45 -23.70
C LYS A 43 10.81 24.16 -22.35
N PRO A 44 10.53 25.48 -22.32
CA PRO A 44 10.21 26.15 -21.06
C PRO A 44 9.00 25.44 -20.46
N THR A 45 9.04 25.27 -19.14
CA THR A 45 8.02 24.64 -18.31
C THR A 45 6.64 25.27 -18.54
N CYS A 46 5.93 24.77 -19.56
CA CYS A 46 4.49 24.90 -19.63
C CYS A 46 3.91 23.93 -18.62
N SER A 47 3.07 24.47 -17.73
CA SER A 47 2.13 23.76 -16.87
C SER A 47 1.75 22.38 -17.40
N PRO A 48 1.68 21.33 -16.56
CA PRO A 48 1.31 20.00 -17.00
C PRO A 48 -0.03 20.08 -17.74
N SER A 49 -0.01 19.71 -19.02
CA SER A 49 -1.24 19.46 -19.76
C SER A 49 -2.05 18.39 -19.00
N PRO A 50 -3.39 18.46 -18.96
CA PRO A 50 -4.23 17.48 -18.26
C PRO A 50 -4.18 16.05 -18.83
N SER A 51 -3.23 15.76 -19.74
CA SER A 51 -3.03 14.47 -20.40
C SER A 51 -1.67 13.81 -20.13
N SER A 52 -0.77 14.41 -19.35
CA SER A 52 0.43 13.69 -18.88
C SER A 52 0.04 12.78 -17.71
N PRO A 53 0.38 11.48 -17.73
CA PRO A 53 0.12 10.61 -16.59
C PRO A 53 0.85 11.16 -15.36
N PRO A 54 0.25 11.09 -14.16
CA PRO A 54 0.92 11.53 -12.94
C PRO A 54 2.25 10.79 -12.81
N LEU A 55 3.29 11.50 -12.36
CA LEU A 55 4.59 10.90 -12.03
C LEU A 55 4.39 9.94 -10.85
N LEU A 56 4.15 8.68 -11.17
CA LEU A 56 4.03 7.63 -10.17
C LEU A 56 5.43 7.26 -9.72
N THR A 57 5.71 7.43 -8.42
CA THR A 57 6.86 6.82 -7.75
C THR A 57 6.98 5.36 -8.22
N ARG A 58 8.17 4.84 -8.53
CA ARG A 58 8.33 3.47 -9.04
C ARG A 58 8.80 2.53 -7.93
N ASN A 59 8.24 1.32 -7.86
CA ASN A 59 8.64 0.26 -6.94
C ASN A 59 8.92 -1.02 -7.73
N LEU A 60 10.09 -1.08 -8.34
CA LEU A 60 10.49 -2.12 -9.30
C LEU A 60 11.47 -3.14 -8.72
N VAL A 61 11.60 -3.16 -7.40
CA VAL A 61 12.57 -3.97 -6.69
C VAL A 61 11.87 -4.78 -5.60
N LEU A 62 12.21 -6.06 -5.50
CA LEU A 62 11.75 -6.91 -4.39
C LEU A 62 12.88 -7.78 -3.87
N GLY A 63 12.81 -8.12 -2.58
CA GLY A 63 13.73 -9.06 -1.93
C GLY A 63 13.06 -10.40 -1.69
N LEU A 64 13.74 -11.49 -1.99
CA LEU A 64 13.28 -12.85 -1.67
C LEU A 64 14.47 -13.75 -1.35
N GLY A 65 14.44 -14.38 -0.17
CA GLY A 65 15.41 -15.43 0.16
C GLY A 65 16.89 -14.99 0.13
N GLY A 66 17.19 -13.71 0.39
CA GLY A 66 18.55 -13.16 0.30
C GLY A 66 19.01 -12.90 -1.15
N GLU A 67 18.08 -12.73 -2.07
CA GLU A 67 18.31 -12.26 -3.43
C GLU A 67 17.48 -10.99 -3.66
N LEU A 68 17.99 -10.12 -4.52
CA LEU A 68 17.34 -8.91 -4.98
C LEU A 68 16.88 -9.11 -6.42
N PHE A 69 15.62 -8.80 -6.69
CA PHE A 69 15.01 -8.87 -8.00
C PHE A 69 14.77 -7.45 -8.46
N LEU A 70 15.33 -7.09 -9.62
CA LEU A 70 15.16 -5.78 -10.22
C LEU A 70 14.47 -5.94 -11.56
N TRP A 71 13.33 -5.27 -11.73
CA TRP A 71 12.63 -5.29 -13.01
C TRP A 71 13.37 -4.43 -14.04
N ASP A 72 13.68 -5.05 -15.17
CA ASP A 72 14.28 -4.43 -16.35
C ASP A 72 13.19 -4.29 -17.43
N ALA A 73 12.74 -3.05 -17.65
CA ALA A 73 11.67 -2.74 -18.60
C ALA A 73 12.09 -2.97 -20.06
N ASP A 74 13.36 -2.73 -20.39
CA ASP A 74 13.87 -2.86 -21.76
C ASP A 74 13.80 -4.32 -22.24
N ASP A 75 14.25 -5.23 -21.36
CA ASP A 75 14.27 -6.67 -21.64
C ASP A 75 13.00 -7.40 -21.14
N SER A 76 12.05 -6.69 -20.53
CA SER A 76 10.85 -7.26 -19.89
C SER A 76 11.17 -8.47 -19.01
N SER A 77 12.15 -8.32 -18.11
CA SER A 77 12.70 -9.41 -17.31
C SER A 77 13.10 -8.97 -15.91
N PHE A 78 13.23 -9.92 -14.97
CA PHE A 78 13.89 -9.64 -13.69
C PHE A 78 15.38 -9.97 -13.76
N LEU A 79 16.20 -9.08 -13.23
CA LEU A 79 17.60 -9.31 -12.92
C LEU A 79 17.70 -9.76 -11.45
N VAL A 80 18.17 -10.98 -11.22
CA VAL A 80 18.26 -11.60 -9.90
C VAL A 80 19.70 -11.54 -9.42
N VAL A 81 19.95 -10.70 -8.42
CA VAL A 81 21.25 -10.51 -7.78
C VAL A 81 21.27 -11.24 -6.45
N ARG A 82 22.23 -12.13 -6.25
CA ARG A 82 22.38 -12.83 -4.97
C ARG A 82 23.08 -11.96 -3.93
N LEU A 83 22.49 -11.88 -2.74
CA LEU A 83 23.07 -11.21 -1.56
C LEU A 83 23.70 -12.20 -0.55
N ARG A 84 23.50 -13.51 -0.72
CA ARG A 84 24.11 -14.56 0.11
C ARG A 84 25.49 -15.00 -0.42
N GLY A 85 26.44 -15.23 0.48
CA GLY A 85 27.84 -15.54 0.13
C GLY A 85 28.80 -14.36 0.27
N LEU A 86 28.28 -13.17 0.63
CA LEU A 86 29.01 -11.91 0.70
C LEU A 86 29.83 -11.66 1.97
N GLY A 87 29.91 -12.62 2.89
CA GLY A 87 30.66 -12.45 4.15
C GLY A 87 31.21 -13.73 4.78
N GLY A 88 31.25 -14.85 4.04
CA GLY A 88 31.41 -16.19 4.65
C GLY A 88 32.71 -16.94 4.37
N GLY A 89 33.55 -16.51 3.43
CA GLY A 89 34.82 -17.20 3.21
C GLY A 89 35.56 -16.76 1.95
N GLY A 90 36.54 -15.87 2.12
CA GLY A 90 37.77 -15.73 1.31
C GLY A 90 37.69 -15.48 -0.20
N GLU A 91 36.63 -15.86 -0.91
CA GLU A 91 36.42 -15.62 -2.33
C GLU A 91 35.63 -14.33 -2.52
N GLU A 92 36.16 -13.41 -3.32
CA GLU A 92 35.44 -12.19 -3.69
C GLU A 92 34.13 -12.56 -4.42
N PRO A 93 33.01 -11.91 -4.06
CA PRO A 93 31.74 -12.12 -4.75
C PRO A 93 31.83 -11.67 -6.21
N SER A 94 31.50 -12.58 -7.14
CA SER A 94 31.50 -12.29 -8.59
C SER A 94 30.56 -11.13 -8.93
N LEU A 95 31.16 -9.96 -9.21
CA LEU A 95 30.47 -8.70 -9.50
C LEU A 95 29.61 -8.74 -10.78
N SER A 96 29.75 -9.79 -11.61
CA SER A 96 29.01 -9.95 -12.87
C SER A 96 27.96 -11.06 -12.83
N GLN A 97 27.82 -11.80 -11.72
CA GLN A 97 26.94 -12.96 -11.66
C GLN A 97 25.51 -12.57 -11.25
N TYR A 98 24.58 -12.71 -12.17
CA TYR A 98 23.14 -12.58 -11.93
C TYR A 98 22.37 -13.56 -12.84
N GLN A 99 21.16 -13.94 -12.45
CA GLN A 99 20.24 -14.68 -13.32
C GLN A 99 19.22 -13.71 -13.93
N ARG A 100 18.76 -13.99 -15.14
CA ARG A 100 17.68 -13.27 -15.82
C ARG A 100 16.43 -14.12 -15.86
N LEU A 101 15.32 -13.61 -15.34
CA LEU A 101 14.01 -14.23 -15.41
C LEU A 101 13.19 -13.54 -16.50
N LEU A 102 13.12 -14.16 -17.67
CA LEU A 102 12.46 -13.60 -18.86
C LEU A 102 10.96 -13.93 -18.86
N CYS A 103 10.12 -12.93 -19.05
CA CYS A 103 8.69 -13.15 -19.25
C CYS A 103 8.44 -13.80 -20.62
N ILE A 104 7.82 -14.98 -20.66
CA ILE A 104 7.46 -15.63 -21.94
C ILE A 104 6.42 -14.78 -22.69
N ASN A 105 5.42 -14.25 -21.97
CA ASN A 105 4.47 -13.29 -22.50
C ASN A 105 4.67 -11.96 -21.74
N PRO A 106 5.45 -11.01 -22.27
CA PRO A 106 5.74 -9.77 -21.57
C PRO A 106 4.47 -8.91 -21.45
N PRO A 107 4.31 -8.16 -20.34
CA PRO A 107 3.20 -7.23 -20.19
C PRO A 107 3.17 -6.17 -21.29
N LEU A 108 1.97 -5.82 -21.78
CA LEU A 108 1.76 -4.83 -22.83
C LEU A 108 1.56 -3.40 -22.29
N PHE A 109 1.95 -3.17 -21.03
CA PHE A 109 1.79 -1.92 -20.32
C PHE A 109 3.05 -1.62 -19.51
N GLU A 110 3.26 -0.34 -19.20
CA GLU A 110 4.35 0.10 -18.34
C GLU A 110 4.10 -0.34 -16.89
N ILE A 111 5.09 -1.00 -16.30
CA ILE A 111 5.05 -1.46 -14.91
C ILE A 111 5.65 -0.38 -14.03
N TYR A 112 4.90 0.03 -13.01
CA TYR A 112 5.37 0.96 -11.98
C TYR A 112 5.57 0.30 -10.62
N GLN A 113 5.01 -0.90 -10.41
CA GLN A 113 5.08 -1.60 -9.13
C GLN A 113 5.18 -3.12 -9.32
N VAL A 114 5.99 -3.76 -8.47
CA VAL A 114 6.05 -5.22 -8.34
C VAL A 114 5.71 -5.64 -6.92
N LEU A 115 4.92 -6.71 -6.76
CA LEU A 115 4.53 -7.23 -5.45
C LEU A 115 4.69 -8.74 -5.37
N LEU A 116 5.41 -9.23 -4.36
CA LEU A 116 5.56 -10.65 -4.08
C LEU A 116 4.29 -11.22 -3.43
N SER A 117 3.86 -12.41 -3.85
CA SER A 117 2.70 -13.09 -3.26
C SER A 117 2.98 -13.54 -1.81
N PRO A 118 1.96 -13.70 -0.96
CA PRO A 118 2.11 -14.25 0.39
C PRO A 118 2.85 -15.60 0.41
N THR A 119 2.57 -16.45 -0.58
CA THR A 119 3.22 -17.76 -0.77
C THR A 119 4.64 -17.69 -1.34
N GLN A 120 5.12 -16.50 -1.72
CA GLN A 120 6.45 -16.24 -2.29
C GLN A 120 6.76 -17.03 -3.57
N GLN A 121 5.72 -17.38 -4.34
CA GLN A 121 5.82 -18.14 -5.58
C GLN A 121 5.43 -17.33 -6.81
N HIS A 122 4.78 -16.18 -6.62
CA HIS A 122 4.30 -15.35 -7.70
C HIS A 122 4.69 -13.89 -7.48
N VAL A 123 4.87 -13.14 -8.56
CA VAL A 123 5.14 -11.71 -8.53
C VAL A 123 4.10 -11.02 -9.40
N ALA A 124 3.33 -10.10 -8.81
CA ALA A 124 2.43 -9.24 -9.57
C ALA A 124 3.22 -8.10 -10.19
N LEU A 125 3.08 -7.92 -11.50
CA LEU A 125 3.60 -6.83 -12.31
C LEU A 125 2.44 -5.86 -12.58
N ILE A 126 2.51 -4.68 -11.98
CA ILE A 126 1.38 -3.75 -11.87
C ILE A 126 1.68 -2.49 -12.67
N GLY A 127 0.74 -2.13 -13.56
CA GLY A 127 0.76 -0.90 -14.33
C GLY A 127 -0.61 -0.22 -14.34
N MET A 128 -0.67 1.04 -14.80
CA MET A 128 -1.94 1.78 -14.81
C MET A 128 -2.99 1.17 -15.75
N LYS A 129 -2.54 0.39 -16.74
CA LYS A 129 -3.37 -0.21 -17.79
C LYS A 129 -3.48 -1.74 -17.69
N GLY A 130 -3.01 -2.33 -16.60
CA GLY A 130 -3.17 -3.77 -16.40
C GLY A 130 -2.37 -4.35 -15.25
N LEU A 131 -2.57 -5.64 -15.04
CA LEU A 131 -1.84 -6.45 -14.08
C LEU A 131 -1.50 -7.78 -14.73
N THR A 132 -0.25 -8.21 -14.59
CA THR A 132 0.22 -9.53 -15.05
C THR A 132 0.94 -10.20 -13.90
N VAL A 133 0.66 -11.48 -13.66
CA VAL A 133 1.36 -12.25 -12.63
C VAL A 133 2.43 -13.11 -13.27
N LEU A 134 3.66 -12.99 -12.80
CA LEU A 134 4.78 -13.87 -13.12
C LEU A 134 4.87 -15.00 -12.10
N GLU A 135 4.96 -16.24 -12.57
CA GLU A 135 5.25 -17.42 -11.74
C GLU A 135 6.76 -17.58 -11.58
N LEU A 136 7.23 -17.64 -10.33
CA LEU A 136 8.65 -17.84 -10.04
C LEU A 136 9.05 -19.29 -10.35
N PRO A 137 10.17 -19.49 -11.06
CA PRO A 137 10.58 -20.82 -11.46
C PRO A 137 11.06 -21.65 -10.27
N LYS A 138 11.09 -22.98 -10.44
CA LYS A 138 11.57 -23.89 -9.40
C LYS A 138 13.06 -23.69 -9.13
N ARG A 139 13.43 -23.79 -7.87
CA ARG A 139 14.82 -23.73 -7.39
C ARG A 139 15.38 -25.12 -7.19
N TRP A 140 16.57 -25.38 -7.69
CA TRP A 140 17.32 -26.62 -7.46
C TRP A 140 18.81 -26.42 -7.83
N GLY A 141 19.68 -27.36 -7.45
CA GLY A 141 21.11 -27.26 -7.73
C GLY A 141 21.94 -26.56 -6.65
N LYS A 142 23.19 -26.21 -6.97
CA LYS A 142 24.12 -25.56 -6.05
C LYS A 142 23.59 -24.15 -5.72
N ASN A 143 23.71 -23.72 -4.46
CA ASN A 143 23.29 -22.39 -3.98
C ASN A 143 21.78 -22.06 -4.10
N SER A 144 20.91 -23.06 -4.32
CA SER A 144 19.45 -22.87 -4.45
C SER A 144 19.03 -21.93 -5.60
N GLU A 145 19.78 -21.98 -6.70
CA GLU A 145 19.54 -21.23 -7.92
C GLU A 145 18.26 -21.65 -8.66
N PHE A 146 17.74 -20.72 -9.47
CA PHE A 146 16.62 -21.04 -10.36
C PHE A 146 17.07 -21.98 -11.47
N GLU A 147 16.27 -23.01 -11.72
CA GLU A 147 16.51 -24.02 -12.75
C GLU A 147 17.95 -24.58 -12.79
N GLY A 148 18.57 -24.78 -11.62
CA GLY A 148 19.92 -25.37 -11.57
C GLY A 148 21.06 -24.40 -11.91
N GLY A 149 20.81 -23.09 -11.93
CA GLY A 149 21.86 -22.08 -12.17
C GLY A 149 21.93 -21.56 -13.60
N LYS A 150 20.88 -21.78 -14.41
CA LYS A 150 20.82 -21.27 -15.78
C LYS A 150 20.86 -19.74 -15.78
N LEU A 151 21.68 -19.14 -16.64
CA LEU A 151 21.82 -17.67 -16.72
C LEU A 151 20.50 -16.98 -17.09
N THR A 152 19.73 -17.57 -18.00
CA THR A 152 18.42 -17.04 -18.41
C THR A 152 17.35 -18.12 -18.25
N VAL A 153 16.36 -17.83 -17.43
CA VAL A 153 15.23 -18.70 -17.11
C VAL A 153 13.96 -18.09 -17.67
N ASN A 154 13.13 -18.91 -18.30
CA ASN A 154 11.85 -18.46 -18.86
C ASN A 154 10.77 -18.61 -17.80
N CYS A 155 10.00 -17.55 -17.59
CA CYS A 155 8.95 -17.50 -16.59
C CYS A 155 7.58 -17.42 -17.26
N SER A 156 6.65 -18.24 -16.74
CA SER A 156 5.24 -18.17 -17.12
C SER A 156 4.64 -16.87 -16.60
N THR A 157 3.81 -16.24 -17.43
CA THR A 157 3.08 -15.03 -17.06
C THR A 157 1.60 -15.21 -17.37
N THR A 158 0.76 -14.74 -16.45
CA THR A 158 -0.70 -14.78 -16.53
C THR A 158 -1.26 -13.37 -16.48
N PRO A 159 -1.76 -12.82 -17.59
CA PRO A 159 -2.40 -11.51 -17.57
C PRO A 159 -3.75 -11.60 -16.85
N VAL A 160 -4.02 -10.64 -15.96
CA VAL A 160 -5.24 -10.58 -15.16
C VAL A 160 -6.14 -9.46 -15.68
N ALA A 161 -7.42 -9.77 -15.88
CA ALA A 161 -8.44 -8.86 -16.38
C ALA A 161 -8.04 -8.17 -17.70
N GLU A 162 -7.23 -8.82 -18.53
CA GLU A 162 -6.67 -8.26 -19.77
C GLU A 162 -7.75 -7.70 -20.70
N ARG A 163 -8.81 -8.48 -20.90
CA ARG A 163 -9.95 -8.06 -21.75
C ARG A 163 -10.67 -6.86 -21.16
N PHE A 164 -10.74 -6.76 -19.83
CA PHE A 164 -11.41 -5.67 -19.13
C PHE A 164 -10.64 -4.35 -19.33
N PHE A 165 -9.33 -4.35 -19.16
CA PHE A 165 -8.49 -3.17 -19.42
C PHE A 165 -8.39 -2.81 -20.91
N THR A 166 -8.31 -3.80 -21.80
CA THR A 166 -8.19 -3.56 -23.25
C THR A 166 -9.48 -3.01 -23.85
N SER A 167 -10.65 -3.46 -23.37
CA SER A 167 -11.95 -3.00 -23.87
C SER A 167 -12.35 -1.61 -23.38
N SER A 168 -11.77 -1.12 -22.29
CA SER A 168 -12.15 0.12 -21.63
C SER A 168 -10.98 1.10 -21.57
N ALA A 169 -10.77 1.88 -22.64
CA ALA A 169 -9.60 2.76 -22.77
C ALA A 169 -9.45 3.80 -21.64
N SER A 170 -10.55 4.27 -21.07
CA SER A 170 -10.57 5.23 -19.95
C SER A 170 -10.38 4.61 -18.56
N LEU A 171 -10.46 3.28 -18.45
CA LEU A 171 -10.25 2.59 -17.20
C LEU A 171 -8.75 2.62 -16.84
N THR A 172 -8.47 2.83 -15.56
CA THR A 172 -7.12 2.73 -15.01
C THR A 172 -7.14 1.92 -13.71
N LEU A 173 -6.05 1.22 -13.46
CA LEU A 173 -5.78 0.53 -12.20
C LEU A 173 -5.17 1.54 -11.23
N LYS A 174 -5.89 1.87 -10.15
CA LYS A 174 -5.46 2.82 -9.12
C LYS A 174 -4.58 2.14 -8.06
N HIS A 175 -5.03 1.01 -7.54
CA HIS A 175 -4.31 0.27 -6.51
C HIS A 175 -4.47 -1.24 -6.71
N ALA A 176 -3.46 -2.02 -6.33
CA ALA A 176 -3.54 -3.47 -6.36
C ALA A 176 -2.73 -4.09 -5.22
N ALA A 177 -3.25 -5.19 -4.68
CA ALA A 177 -2.58 -5.98 -3.66
C ALA A 177 -2.94 -7.47 -3.78
N TRP A 178 -2.16 -8.32 -3.13
CA TRP A 178 -2.52 -9.72 -2.98
C TRP A 178 -3.60 -9.89 -1.91
N TYR A 179 -4.54 -10.81 -2.14
CA TYR A 179 -5.41 -11.28 -1.06
C TYR A 179 -4.55 -11.97 0.01
N PRO A 180 -4.68 -11.62 1.30
CA PRO A 180 -3.74 -12.00 2.36
C PRO A 180 -3.94 -13.44 2.85
N SER A 181 -4.09 -14.41 1.96
CA SER A 181 -4.26 -15.82 2.30
C SER A 181 -3.13 -16.67 1.73
N GLU A 182 -2.53 -17.49 2.58
CA GLU A 182 -1.56 -18.51 2.18
C GLU A 182 -2.21 -19.89 1.95
N LEU A 183 -3.47 -20.06 2.38
CA LEU A 183 -4.18 -21.35 2.34
C LEU A 183 -4.98 -21.55 1.06
N LEU A 184 -5.33 -20.46 0.38
CA LEU A 184 -6.08 -20.48 -0.86
C LEU A 184 -5.12 -20.39 -2.04
N ASP A 185 -5.64 -20.66 -3.23
CA ASP A 185 -4.94 -20.26 -4.45
C ASP A 185 -4.65 -18.75 -4.41
N PRO A 186 -3.62 -18.27 -5.11
CA PRO A 186 -3.33 -16.86 -5.13
C PRO A 186 -4.48 -16.07 -5.76
N HIS A 187 -4.89 -15.00 -5.07
CA HIS A 187 -5.87 -14.04 -5.58
C HIS A 187 -5.27 -12.64 -5.55
N VAL A 188 -5.61 -11.85 -6.55
CA VAL A 188 -5.23 -10.43 -6.64
C VAL A 188 -6.47 -9.57 -6.49
N VAL A 189 -6.30 -8.44 -5.81
CA VAL A 189 -7.35 -7.46 -5.51
C VAL A 189 -6.99 -6.18 -6.25
N LEU A 190 -7.92 -5.67 -7.04
CA LEU A 190 -7.73 -4.53 -7.93
C LEU A 190 -8.74 -3.45 -7.58
N LEU A 191 -8.27 -2.24 -7.32
CA LEU A 191 -9.08 -1.03 -7.26
C LEU A 191 -8.90 -0.25 -8.56
N THR A 192 -10.01 -0.01 -9.26
CA THR A 192 -10.01 0.67 -10.56
C THR A 192 -10.70 2.03 -10.50
N SER A 193 -10.45 2.86 -11.52
CA SER A 193 -10.97 4.24 -11.60
C SER A 193 -12.48 4.38 -11.73
N ASP A 194 -13.23 3.28 -11.84
CA ASP A 194 -14.68 3.23 -11.73
C ASP A 194 -15.16 3.07 -10.28
N ASN A 195 -14.27 3.20 -9.30
CA ASN A 195 -14.56 3.09 -7.86
C ASN A 195 -15.10 1.72 -7.46
N VAL A 196 -14.48 0.66 -7.97
CA VAL A 196 -14.86 -0.73 -7.71
C VAL A 196 -13.63 -1.54 -7.35
N ILE A 197 -13.74 -2.34 -6.30
CA ILE A 197 -12.76 -3.35 -5.93
C ILE A 197 -13.15 -4.70 -6.53
N ARG A 198 -12.22 -5.33 -7.25
CA ARG A 198 -12.42 -6.63 -7.91
C ARG A 198 -11.37 -7.62 -7.45
N ILE A 199 -11.80 -8.82 -7.08
CA ILE A 199 -10.92 -9.91 -6.65
C ILE A 199 -10.89 -10.97 -7.74
N TYR A 200 -9.72 -11.27 -8.27
CA TYR A 200 -9.51 -12.28 -9.31
C TYR A 200 -8.72 -13.45 -8.75
N SER A 201 -9.13 -14.66 -9.13
CA SER A 201 -8.34 -15.88 -8.91
C SER A 201 -7.36 -16.07 -10.07
N LEU A 202 -6.14 -16.52 -9.81
CA LEU A 202 -5.24 -16.92 -10.88
C LEU A 202 -5.72 -18.16 -11.66
N ARG A 203 -6.68 -18.93 -11.12
CA ARG A 203 -7.35 -20.01 -11.87
C ARG A 203 -8.25 -19.49 -12.97
N GLU A 204 -8.92 -18.37 -12.73
CA GLU A 204 -9.86 -17.73 -13.66
C GLU A 204 -9.53 -16.23 -13.79
N PRO A 205 -8.38 -15.89 -14.41
CA PRO A 205 -7.80 -14.54 -14.31
C PRO A 205 -8.60 -13.47 -15.08
N GLN A 206 -9.61 -13.86 -15.84
CA GLN A 206 -10.40 -12.93 -16.67
C GLN A 206 -11.77 -12.58 -16.04
N THR A 207 -12.21 -13.34 -15.04
CA THR A 207 -13.51 -13.13 -14.38
C THR A 207 -13.30 -12.89 -12.90
N PRO A 208 -13.84 -11.80 -12.32
CA PRO A 208 -13.69 -11.55 -10.89
C PRO A 208 -14.53 -12.55 -10.10
N VAL A 209 -13.93 -13.14 -9.06
CA VAL A 209 -14.60 -14.00 -8.08
C VAL A 209 -15.49 -13.17 -7.15
N LYS A 210 -15.08 -11.93 -6.87
CA LYS A 210 -15.85 -10.99 -6.05
C LYS A 210 -15.70 -9.57 -6.58
N VAL A 211 -16.81 -8.81 -6.53
CA VAL A 211 -16.88 -7.41 -6.93
C VAL A 211 -17.51 -6.64 -5.78
N ILE A 212 -16.87 -5.54 -5.36
CA ILE A 212 -17.32 -4.66 -4.28
C ILE A 212 -17.43 -3.26 -4.90
N VAL A 213 -18.66 -2.77 -5.04
CA VAL A 213 -18.94 -1.43 -5.56
C VAL A 213 -18.86 -0.46 -4.39
N LEU A 214 -18.11 0.63 -4.55
CA LEU A 214 -17.84 1.57 -3.46
C LEU A 214 -18.70 2.84 -3.52
N SER A 215 -19.25 3.17 -4.68
CA SER A 215 -20.25 4.23 -4.80
C SER A 215 -21.62 3.71 -4.35
N GLU A 216 -22.30 4.41 -3.45
CA GLU A 216 -23.74 4.26 -3.30
C GLU A 216 -24.38 4.66 -4.62
N ALA A 217 -24.85 3.67 -5.39
CA ALA A 217 -25.93 3.95 -6.30
C ALA A 217 -27.16 4.15 -5.40
N GLU A 218 -27.35 5.37 -4.89
CA GLU A 218 -28.70 5.80 -4.53
C GLU A 218 -29.58 5.43 -5.72
N GLU A 219 -30.71 4.77 -5.45
CA GLU A 219 -31.71 4.41 -6.44
C GLU A 219 -32.36 5.65 -7.06
N GLU A 220 -31.59 6.47 -7.79
CA GLU A 220 -32.10 7.56 -8.61
C GLU A 220 -31.59 7.38 -10.05
N SER A 221 -32.43 6.66 -10.80
CA SER A 221 -32.79 7.00 -12.17
C SER A 221 -31.72 7.62 -13.09
N LEU A 222 -31.24 6.83 -14.04
CA LEU A 222 -31.09 7.22 -15.45
C LEU A 222 -30.39 8.56 -15.79
N ILE A 223 -29.30 8.95 -15.14
CA ILE A 223 -28.50 10.11 -15.60
C ILE A 223 -27.02 9.74 -15.84
N LEU A 224 -26.78 9.29 -17.08
CA LEU A 224 -25.66 9.60 -17.96
C LEU A 224 -24.33 10.05 -17.31
N ASN A 225 -23.28 9.21 -17.39
CA ASN A 225 -21.80 9.39 -17.48
C ASN A 225 -21.09 10.76 -17.23
N LYS A 226 -21.74 11.80 -16.71
CA LYS A 226 -21.22 13.13 -16.40
C LYS A 226 -20.92 13.32 -14.90
N GLY A 227 -21.35 12.39 -14.04
CA GLY A 227 -21.11 12.45 -12.59
C GLY A 227 -19.66 12.13 -12.15
N ARG A 228 -18.90 11.36 -12.94
CA ARG A 228 -17.55 10.90 -12.55
C ARG A 228 -16.52 12.01 -12.34
N ALA A 229 -16.64 13.11 -13.08
CA ALA A 229 -15.71 14.24 -12.96
C ALA A 229 -16.00 15.07 -11.70
N TYR A 230 -17.27 15.15 -11.29
CA TYR A 230 -17.69 15.92 -10.12
C TYR A 230 -17.32 15.22 -8.82
N THR A 231 -17.59 13.91 -8.69
CA THR A 231 -17.24 13.13 -7.49
C THR A 231 -15.72 13.03 -7.31
N ALA A 232 -14.95 12.91 -8.39
CA ALA A 232 -13.49 12.97 -8.35
C ALA A 232 -12.98 14.34 -7.88
N SER A 233 -13.66 15.43 -8.24
CA SER A 233 -13.27 16.78 -7.80
C SER A 233 -13.58 17.04 -6.31
N LEU A 234 -14.44 16.21 -5.70
CA LEU A 234 -14.76 16.26 -4.27
C LEU A 234 -13.94 15.25 -3.44
N GLY A 235 -13.05 14.49 -4.07
CA GLY A 235 -12.27 13.44 -3.41
C GLY A 235 -13.09 12.22 -2.99
N GLU A 236 -14.31 12.05 -3.50
CA GLU A 236 -15.23 10.93 -3.20
C GLU A 236 -14.87 9.64 -3.97
N THR A 237 -13.57 9.44 -4.21
CA THR A 237 -13.09 8.25 -4.92
C THR A 237 -12.01 7.54 -4.13
N ALA A 238 -12.07 6.21 -4.11
CA ALA A 238 -11.05 5.41 -3.48
C ALA A 238 -9.70 5.60 -4.19
N VAL A 239 -8.66 5.73 -3.36
CA VAL A 239 -7.26 5.88 -3.78
C VAL A 239 -6.43 4.67 -3.40
N ALA A 240 -6.68 4.07 -2.24
CA ALA A 240 -5.91 2.96 -1.71
C ALA A 240 -6.77 2.06 -0.81
N PHE A 241 -6.28 0.86 -0.55
CA PHE A 241 -6.87 -0.04 0.42
C PHE A 241 -5.80 -0.90 1.06
N ASP A 242 -6.06 -1.41 2.26
CA ASP A 242 -5.19 -2.40 2.89
C ASP A 242 -5.97 -3.39 3.77
N PHE A 243 -5.46 -4.61 3.86
CA PHE A 243 -6.05 -5.67 4.66
C PHE A 243 -5.49 -5.68 6.08
N GLY A 244 -6.36 -5.72 7.09
CA GLY A 244 -5.98 -6.11 8.44
C GLY A 244 -5.91 -7.64 8.62
N PRO A 245 -5.50 -8.10 9.82
CA PRO A 245 -5.38 -9.52 10.13
C PRO A 245 -6.74 -10.24 10.07
N LEU A 246 -6.71 -11.55 9.81
CA LEU A 246 -7.91 -12.39 9.83
C LEU A 246 -8.60 -12.28 11.19
N SER A 247 -9.86 -11.86 11.20
CA SER A 247 -10.63 -11.66 12.43
C SER A 247 -12.02 -12.29 12.32
N ALA A 248 -12.64 -12.54 13.48
CA ALA A 248 -14.06 -12.81 13.55
C ALA A 248 -14.82 -11.59 13.00
N VAL A 249 -15.80 -11.86 12.15
CA VAL A 249 -16.72 -10.86 11.63
C VAL A 249 -17.77 -10.59 12.70
N PRO A 250 -17.95 -9.35 13.19
CA PRO A 250 -18.89 -9.06 14.26
C PRO A 250 -20.32 -9.47 13.87
N LYS A 251 -21.00 -10.20 14.77
CA LYS A 251 -22.32 -10.81 14.52
C LYS A 251 -23.44 -9.77 14.36
N THR A 252 -23.28 -8.63 15.04
CA THR A 252 -24.20 -7.49 14.99
C THR A 252 -24.25 -6.86 13.60
N MET A 253 -23.13 -6.86 12.86
CA MET A 253 -22.96 -6.14 11.59
C MET A 253 -23.56 -6.83 10.34
N PHE A 254 -24.04 -8.08 10.44
CA PHE A 254 -24.47 -8.87 9.27
C PHE A 254 -25.80 -9.62 9.46
N GLY A 255 -26.58 -9.27 10.49
CA GLY A 255 -27.90 -9.89 10.74
C GLY A 255 -27.86 -11.42 10.80
N GLN A 256 -26.74 -12.00 11.23
CA GLN A 256 -26.52 -13.44 11.14
C GLN A 256 -27.43 -14.21 12.10
N LYS A 257 -28.38 -14.96 11.56
CA LYS A 257 -29.16 -15.99 12.28
C LYS A 257 -28.44 -17.36 12.36
N GLY A 258 -27.12 -17.40 12.16
CA GLY A 258 -26.31 -18.62 12.05
C GLY A 258 -25.52 -18.97 13.32
N LYS A 259 -25.21 -20.27 13.50
CA LYS A 259 -24.63 -20.83 14.74
C LYS A 259 -23.08 -20.95 14.73
N GLY A 260 -22.37 -20.14 13.93
CA GLY A 260 -20.91 -20.21 13.83
C GLY A 260 -20.27 -18.85 13.58
N ASP A 261 -19.06 -18.65 14.13
CA ASP A 261 -18.28 -17.42 13.94
C ASP A 261 -17.71 -17.40 12.52
N ILE A 262 -18.15 -16.44 11.71
CA ILE A 262 -17.60 -16.24 10.37
C ILE A 262 -16.30 -15.44 10.52
N VAL A 263 -15.24 -15.89 9.87
CA VAL A 263 -13.97 -15.16 9.79
C VAL A 263 -13.80 -14.51 8.43
N GLY A 264 -13.21 -13.32 8.41
CA GLY A 264 -12.93 -12.56 7.21
C GLY A 264 -11.79 -11.58 7.44
N TYR A 265 -11.13 -11.18 6.37
CA TYR A 265 -10.12 -10.13 6.45
C TYR A 265 -10.83 -8.76 6.41
N PRO A 266 -10.62 -7.89 7.40
CA PRO A 266 -11.05 -6.50 7.29
C PRO A 266 -10.26 -5.83 6.17
N LEU A 267 -10.96 -5.16 5.28
CA LEU A 267 -10.43 -4.40 4.17
C LEU A 267 -10.77 -2.93 4.41
N TYR A 268 -9.75 -2.16 4.76
CA TYR A 268 -9.84 -0.72 4.96
C TYR A 268 -9.63 -0.03 3.61
N ILE A 269 -10.52 0.89 3.26
CA ILE A 269 -10.57 1.54 1.95
C ILE A 269 -10.49 3.03 2.20
N LEU A 270 -9.46 3.67 1.65
CA LEU A 270 -9.20 5.10 1.81
C LEU A 270 -9.69 5.84 0.58
N TYR A 271 -10.47 6.89 0.80
CA TYR A 271 -10.86 7.88 -0.19
C TYR A 271 -9.90 9.07 -0.16
N GLU A 272 -9.81 9.79 -1.28
CA GLU A 272 -8.93 10.94 -1.47
C GLU A 272 -9.23 12.06 -0.48
N ASN A 273 -10.52 12.27 -0.16
CA ASN A 273 -11.00 13.22 0.86
C ASN A 273 -10.64 12.83 2.31
N GLY A 274 -9.89 11.75 2.53
CA GLY A 274 -9.49 11.27 3.86
C GLY A 274 -10.48 10.31 4.51
N GLU A 275 -11.69 10.15 3.96
CA GLU A 275 -12.66 9.20 4.50
C GLU A 275 -12.15 7.76 4.38
N THR A 276 -12.35 6.99 5.44
CA THR A 276 -11.99 5.57 5.45
C THR A 276 -13.25 4.74 5.59
N PHE A 277 -13.38 3.70 4.79
CA PHE A 277 -14.45 2.71 4.87
C PHE A 277 -13.87 1.34 5.24
N LEU A 278 -14.72 0.47 5.78
CA LEU A 278 -14.38 -0.90 6.17
C LEU A 278 -15.35 -1.87 5.52
N THR A 279 -14.82 -2.95 4.96
CA THR A 279 -15.63 -4.12 4.63
C THR A 279 -14.91 -5.39 5.03
N TYR A 280 -15.64 -6.46 5.29
CA TYR A 280 -15.03 -7.76 5.56
C TYR A 280 -15.05 -8.61 4.29
N VAL A 281 -13.92 -9.25 4.00
CA VAL A 281 -13.76 -10.08 2.81
C VAL A 281 -13.40 -11.50 3.21
N SER A 282 -14.31 -12.42 2.90
CA SER A 282 -14.08 -13.86 2.93
C SER A 282 -14.31 -14.44 1.55
N LEU A 283 -13.35 -15.24 1.08
CA LEU A 283 -13.48 -16.05 -0.15
C LEU A 283 -13.85 -17.51 0.15
N ILE A 284 -13.83 -17.93 1.42
CA ILE A 284 -14.18 -19.29 1.87
C ILE A 284 -15.68 -19.40 2.12
N HIS A 285 -16.29 -18.32 2.62
CA HIS A 285 -17.69 -18.26 2.99
C HIS A 285 -18.54 -17.70 1.84
N SER A 286 -19.81 -18.11 1.79
CA SER A 286 -20.77 -17.75 0.74
C SER A 286 -20.84 -16.23 0.51
N PRO A 287 -20.98 -15.76 -0.75
CA PRO A 287 -20.93 -14.34 -1.11
C PRO A 287 -22.01 -13.46 -0.46
N GLY A 288 -23.08 -14.04 0.07
CA GLY A 288 -24.21 -13.31 0.67
C GLY A 288 -24.07 -12.96 2.15
N THR A 289 -22.99 -13.32 2.84
CA THR A 289 -22.89 -13.16 4.31
C THR A 289 -21.86 -12.12 4.76
N VAL A 290 -20.95 -11.70 3.88
CA VAL A 290 -19.85 -10.77 4.21
C VAL A 290 -19.58 -9.85 3.02
N GLY A 291 -19.54 -8.52 3.23
CA GLY A 291 -19.23 -7.56 2.17
C GLY A 291 -20.05 -6.27 2.16
N LYS A 292 -20.83 -5.97 3.22
CA LYS A 292 -21.40 -4.64 3.43
C LYS A 292 -20.24 -3.65 3.60
N LEU A 293 -20.35 -2.48 2.97
CA LEU A 293 -19.45 -1.37 3.18
C LEU A 293 -19.90 -0.62 4.44
N LEU A 294 -18.98 -0.42 5.37
CA LEU A 294 -19.20 0.29 6.63
C LEU A 294 -18.41 1.59 6.59
N GLY A 295 -19.01 2.68 7.04
CA GLY A 295 -18.35 3.97 7.13
C GLY A 295 -19.15 5.11 6.50
N PRO A 296 -18.56 6.31 6.40
CA PRO A 296 -17.16 6.59 6.74
C PRO A 296 -16.86 6.35 8.23
N LEU A 297 -15.68 5.80 8.54
CA LEU A 297 -15.25 5.53 9.92
C LEU A 297 -15.00 6.87 10.62
N PRO A 298 -15.67 7.18 11.75
CA PRO A 298 -15.47 8.44 12.45
C PRO A 298 -14.02 8.62 12.89
N MET A 299 -13.41 9.77 12.60
CA MET A 299 -12.05 10.10 13.03
C MET A 299 -12.08 11.01 14.26
N HIS A 300 -11.25 10.71 15.26
CA HIS A 300 -11.15 11.44 16.51
C HIS A 300 -9.73 11.95 16.78
N PRO A 301 -9.56 13.22 17.22
CA PRO A 301 -10.62 14.20 17.51
C PRO A 301 -11.35 14.66 16.23
N ALA A 302 -12.65 14.94 16.34
CA ALA A 302 -13.44 15.37 15.20
C ALA A 302 -13.08 16.82 14.87
N ALA A 303 -12.71 17.08 13.62
CA ALA A 303 -12.41 18.42 13.13
C ALA A 303 -12.50 18.44 11.60
N GLU A 304 -13.06 19.52 11.06
CA GLU A 304 -13.36 19.66 9.64
C GLU A 304 -12.11 19.87 8.77
N ASP A 305 -10.99 20.31 9.36
CA ASP A 305 -9.74 20.67 8.68
C ASP A 305 -8.52 19.85 9.12
N ASN A 306 -8.64 18.97 10.12
CA ASN A 306 -7.48 18.32 10.74
C ASN A 306 -6.85 17.17 9.93
N TYR A 307 -7.50 16.66 8.88
CA TYR A 307 -7.09 15.42 8.22
C TYR A 307 -6.80 15.54 6.72
N GLY A 308 -6.93 16.74 6.14
CA GLY A 308 -6.63 17.02 4.72
C GLY A 308 -7.63 16.40 3.74
N TYR A 309 -7.47 16.73 2.46
CA TYR A 309 -8.27 16.22 1.33
C TYR A 309 -7.39 15.60 0.22
N ASP A 310 -6.14 15.29 0.58
CA ASP A 310 -5.07 14.82 -0.29
C ASP A 310 -4.54 13.46 0.20
N ALA A 311 -5.42 12.62 0.74
CA ALA A 311 -5.03 11.31 1.24
C ALA A 311 -4.62 10.41 0.05
N CYS A 312 -3.47 9.74 0.14
CA CYS A 312 -2.89 9.01 -1.00
C CYS A 312 -2.54 7.56 -0.70
N ALA A 313 -2.32 7.17 0.56
CA ALA A 313 -1.99 5.79 0.92
C ALA A 313 -2.50 5.40 2.32
N ILE A 314 -2.83 4.12 2.46
CA ILE A 314 -3.22 3.51 3.73
C ILE A 314 -2.40 2.25 4.00
N LEU A 315 -2.04 2.02 5.25
CA LEU A 315 -1.37 0.80 5.71
C LEU A 315 -1.96 0.34 7.04
N CYS A 316 -2.47 -0.89 7.09
CA CYS A 316 -2.84 -1.55 8.33
C CYS A 316 -1.62 -2.27 8.92
N LEU A 317 -1.26 -1.98 10.17
CA LEU A 317 -0.25 -2.73 10.90
C LEU A 317 -0.90 -3.91 11.63
N PRO A 318 -0.32 -5.13 11.56
CA PRO A 318 -0.92 -6.34 12.11
C PRO A 318 -0.75 -6.43 13.63
N CYS A 319 -1.40 -5.52 14.34
CA CYS A 319 -1.43 -5.46 15.80
C CYS A 319 -2.88 -5.48 16.28
N VAL A 320 -3.09 -5.80 17.56
CA VAL A 320 -4.41 -5.74 18.22
C VAL A 320 -4.36 -4.67 19.31
N PRO A 321 -5.21 -3.62 19.25
CA PRO A 321 -6.12 -3.28 18.15
C PRO A 321 -5.37 -2.93 16.86
N ASN A 322 -6.08 -2.98 15.73
CA ASN A 322 -5.49 -2.61 14.43
C ASN A 322 -5.05 -1.15 14.47
N ILE A 323 -3.89 -0.86 13.88
CA ILE A 323 -3.41 0.50 13.69
C ILE A 323 -3.39 0.78 12.19
N LEU A 324 -4.07 1.85 11.77
CA LEU A 324 -4.02 2.35 10.40
C LEU A 324 -3.04 3.50 10.33
N VAL A 325 -2.20 3.49 9.31
CA VAL A 325 -1.38 4.63 8.91
C VAL A 325 -2.01 5.21 7.67
N ILE A 326 -2.47 6.46 7.73
CA ILE A 326 -3.00 7.21 6.59
C ILE A 326 -1.97 8.26 6.20
N ALA A 327 -1.57 8.29 4.94
CA ALA A 327 -0.60 9.23 4.41
C ALA A 327 -1.26 10.19 3.42
N THR A 328 -0.85 11.45 3.46
CA THR A 328 -1.26 12.50 2.53
C THR A 328 -0.17 12.85 1.52
N GLU A 329 -0.53 13.47 0.40
CA GLU A 329 0.44 13.96 -0.59
C GLU A 329 1.34 15.08 -0.05
N SER A 330 0.86 15.82 0.94
CA SER A 330 1.57 16.87 1.67
C SER A 330 2.64 16.38 2.66
N GLY A 331 2.78 15.07 2.90
CA GLY A 331 3.80 14.56 3.83
C GLY A 331 3.29 14.17 5.20
N MET A 332 1.99 14.29 5.47
CA MET A 332 1.42 13.99 6.79
C MET A 332 1.11 12.50 6.91
N LEU A 333 1.50 11.90 8.04
CA LEU A 333 1.24 10.52 8.40
C LEU A 333 0.39 10.50 9.68
N TYR A 334 -0.85 10.05 9.59
CA TYR A 334 -1.75 9.86 10.73
C TYR A 334 -1.72 8.41 11.19
N HIS A 335 -1.46 8.19 12.48
CA HIS A 335 -1.50 6.86 13.09
C HIS A 335 -2.78 6.71 13.90
N CYS A 336 -3.73 5.98 13.33
CA CYS A 336 -5.07 5.81 13.86
C CYS A 336 -5.20 4.45 14.55
N VAL A 337 -5.60 4.43 15.82
CA VAL A 337 -5.99 3.22 16.53
C VAL A 337 -7.45 2.92 16.21
N VAL A 338 -7.73 1.73 15.69
CA VAL A 338 -9.10 1.30 15.36
C VAL A 338 -9.75 0.70 16.60
N LEU A 339 -10.79 1.34 17.12
CA LEU A 339 -11.58 0.84 18.25
C LEU A 339 -13.03 0.61 17.82
N GLU A 340 -13.69 -0.36 18.44
CA GLU A 340 -15.13 -0.59 18.22
C GLU A 340 -15.92 0.64 18.69
N GLY A 341 -17.00 0.96 17.97
CA GLY A 341 -17.89 2.07 18.34
C GLY A 341 -18.58 1.79 19.68
N GLU A 342 -18.86 2.86 20.44
CA GLU A 342 -19.69 2.77 21.64
C GLU A 342 -21.16 2.52 21.21
N GLU A 343 -21.90 1.69 21.96
CA GLU A 343 -23.36 1.70 21.87
C GLU A 343 -23.81 3.08 22.35
N GLU A 344 -24.48 3.88 21.51
CA GLU A 344 -25.04 5.15 21.97
C GLU A 344 -26.02 4.87 23.12
N ASP A 345 -25.71 5.37 24.32
CA ASP A 345 -26.64 5.37 25.44
C ASP A 345 -27.96 6.03 24.98
N GLU A 346 -29.08 5.33 25.18
CA GLU A 346 -30.45 5.60 24.69
C GLU A 346 -31.08 6.98 25.05
N GLN A 347 -30.33 8.04 25.34
CA GLN A 347 -30.86 9.26 25.97
C GLN A 347 -30.81 10.56 25.18
N THR A 348 -30.36 10.60 23.92
CA THR A 348 -30.34 11.87 23.16
C THR A 348 -30.80 11.85 21.69
N SER A 349 -31.42 10.80 21.16
CA SER A 349 -32.01 10.85 19.81
C SER A 349 -33.46 10.36 19.78
N GLU A 350 -34.43 11.28 19.91
CA GLU A 350 -35.85 11.00 19.65
C GLU A 350 -36.18 10.81 18.15
N THR A 351 -35.19 10.57 17.28
CA THR A 351 -35.38 10.35 15.84
C THR A 351 -34.45 9.28 15.27
N SER A 352 -34.47 8.06 15.80
CA SER A 352 -33.96 6.88 15.07
C SER A 352 -34.40 5.58 15.76
N TRP A 353 -35.51 5.00 15.31
CA TRP A 353 -35.93 3.65 15.72
C TRP A 353 -35.45 2.60 14.72
N ASP A 354 -34.18 2.63 14.30
CA ASP A 354 -33.61 1.54 13.49
C ASP A 354 -32.71 0.63 14.35
N PRO A 355 -33.14 -0.59 14.71
CA PRO A 355 -32.32 -1.58 15.40
C PRO A 355 -31.17 -2.17 14.53
N ARG A 356 -30.78 -1.44 13.47
CA ARG A 356 -29.73 -1.75 12.49
C ARG A 356 -28.63 -0.68 12.43
N ALA A 357 -28.52 0.19 13.43
CA ALA A 357 -27.32 1.01 13.57
C ALA A 357 -26.13 0.07 13.82
N ASP A 358 -25.50 -0.38 12.74
CA ASP A 358 -24.31 -1.22 12.80
C ASP A 358 -23.27 -0.45 13.61
N LEU A 359 -22.72 -1.07 14.66
CA LEU A 359 -21.61 -0.50 15.44
C LEU A 359 -20.41 -0.28 14.53
N VAL A 360 -20.28 0.91 13.94
CA VAL A 360 -19.18 1.26 13.05
C VAL A 360 -17.94 1.56 13.92
N PRO A 361 -16.79 0.92 13.68
CA PRO A 361 -15.57 1.23 14.42
C PRO A 361 -15.10 2.66 14.13
N SER A 362 -14.42 3.27 15.10
CA SER A 362 -13.89 4.62 14.99
C SER A 362 -12.36 4.63 14.96
N LEU A 363 -11.80 5.64 14.31
CA LEU A 363 -10.37 5.88 14.14
C LEU A 363 -9.90 6.93 15.16
N TYR A 364 -9.11 6.52 16.14
CA TYR A 364 -8.54 7.44 17.12
C TYR A 364 -7.12 7.82 16.69
N VAL A 365 -6.93 9.05 16.23
CA VAL A 365 -5.64 9.55 15.77
C VAL A 365 -4.74 9.76 16.99
N PHE A 366 -3.77 8.87 17.16
CA PHE A 366 -2.89 8.86 18.31
C PHE A 366 -1.69 9.79 18.12
N GLU A 367 -1.12 9.81 16.92
CA GLU A 367 -0.03 10.70 16.56
C GLU A 367 -0.12 11.09 15.08
N CYS A 368 0.54 12.21 14.77
CA CYS A 368 0.68 12.73 13.43
C CYS A 368 2.17 13.05 13.22
N VAL A 369 2.74 12.61 12.11
CA VAL A 369 4.14 12.82 11.74
C VAL A 369 4.19 13.49 10.39
N GLU A 370 4.88 14.63 10.31
CA GLU A 370 5.16 15.32 9.06
C GLU A 370 6.51 14.84 8.51
N LEU A 371 6.54 14.45 7.25
CA LEU A 371 7.76 14.08 6.54
C LEU A 371 8.42 15.33 5.95
N GLU A 372 9.74 15.42 6.09
CA GLU A 372 10.53 16.44 5.39
C GLU A 372 10.65 16.07 3.91
N LEU A 373 9.73 16.57 3.08
CA LEU A 373 9.73 16.33 1.63
C LEU A 373 10.70 17.23 0.85
N ALA A 374 11.32 18.22 1.51
CA ALA A 374 12.15 19.25 0.91
C ALA A 374 13.61 18.80 0.67
N LEU A 375 13.84 17.98 -0.36
CA LEU A 375 15.18 17.71 -0.90
C LEU A 375 15.25 17.81 -2.44
N LYS A 376 14.43 18.65 -3.08
CA LYS A 376 14.83 19.22 -4.38
C LYS A 376 15.82 20.35 -4.13
N LEU A 377 17.10 19.99 -4.26
CA LEU A 377 18.25 20.88 -4.34
C LEU A 377 17.94 22.12 -5.20
N ALA A 378 18.19 23.29 -4.62
CA ALA A 378 18.38 24.60 -5.25
C ALA A 378 18.39 24.58 -6.79
N SER A 379 17.22 24.64 -7.42
CA SER A 379 17.09 24.95 -8.84
C SER A 379 16.32 26.26 -8.98
N GLY A 380 17.06 27.37 -8.92
CA GLY A 380 16.60 28.70 -9.31
C GLY A 380 15.71 29.39 -8.28
N GLU A 381 16.19 30.52 -7.78
CA GLU A 381 15.36 31.52 -7.12
C GLU A 381 14.29 32.04 -8.10
N ASP A 382 13.14 32.44 -7.54
CA ASP A 382 12.02 33.20 -8.12
C ASP A 382 10.86 32.44 -8.80
N ASP A 383 9.90 31.95 -7.98
CA ASP A 383 8.47 32.20 -8.25
C ASP A 383 7.66 32.20 -6.92
N PRO A 384 6.86 33.24 -6.57
CA PRO A 384 6.08 33.31 -5.32
C PRO A 384 4.72 32.61 -5.40
N PHE A 385 4.58 31.61 -6.27
CA PHE A 385 3.44 30.71 -6.26
C PHE A 385 3.95 29.36 -5.78
N ASP A 386 3.57 28.99 -4.55
CA ASP A 386 3.67 27.63 -4.05
C ASP A 386 3.07 26.69 -5.10
N SER A 387 3.92 26.11 -5.94
CA SER A 387 3.51 25.00 -6.79
C SER A 387 3.17 23.88 -5.82
N ASP A 388 1.88 23.59 -5.64
CA ASP A 388 1.34 22.51 -4.82
C ASP A 388 2.26 21.29 -4.90
N PHE A 389 3.09 21.10 -3.87
CA PHE A 389 4.07 20.03 -3.86
C PHE A 389 3.32 18.75 -3.55
N SER A 390 2.83 18.05 -4.58
CA SER A 390 2.27 16.71 -4.43
C SER A 390 3.37 15.67 -4.58
N CYS A 391 3.58 14.86 -3.54
CA CYS A 391 4.55 13.78 -3.57
C CYS A 391 3.90 12.48 -3.07
N PRO A 392 3.29 11.68 -3.96
CA PRO A 392 2.56 10.49 -3.56
C PRO A 392 3.43 9.54 -2.74
N ILE A 393 3.02 9.31 -1.48
CA ILE A 393 3.73 8.48 -0.52
C ILE A 393 3.30 7.02 -0.72
N ARG A 394 4.27 6.12 -0.70
CA ARG A 394 4.01 4.67 -0.53
C ARG A 394 4.45 4.18 0.82
N LEU A 395 3.58 3.38 1.44
CA LEU A 395 3.79 2.78 2.74
C LEU A 395 4.17 1.31 2.57
N HIS A 396 5.18 0.86 3.31
CA HIS A 396 5.72 -0.49 3.26
C HIS A 396 5.83 -1.05 4.67
N ARG A 397 5.17 -2.19 4.94
CA ARG A 397 5.31 -2.89 6.23
C ARG A 397 6.73 -3.41 6.40
N ASP A 398 7.28 -3.32 7.61
CA ASP A 398 8.51 -4.06 7.93
C ASP A 398 8.18 -5.50 8.34
N PRO A 399 8.60 -6.52 7.56
CA PRO A 399 8.33 -7.92 7.90
C PRO A 399 9.07 -8.40 9.15
N LYS A 400 10.09 -7.68 9.63
CA LYS A 400 10.88 -8.04 10.81
C LYS A 400 10.44 -7.32 12.08
N CYS A 401 9.71 -6.23 11.97
CA CYS A 401 9.37 -5.38 13.11
C CYS A 401 7.94 -4.83 12.95
N PRO A 402 6.94 -5.37 13.67
CA PRO A 402 5.54 -4.93 13.51
C PRO A 402 5.30 -3.50 13.99
N SER A 403 6.22 -2.93 14.79
CA SER A 403 6.16 -1.54 15.23
C SER A 403 6.93 -0.58 14.32
N ARG A 404 7.32 -1.01 13.11
CA ARG A 404 8.04 -0.19 12.15
C ARG A 404 7.46 -0.37 10.75
N TYR A 405 7.47 0.70 10.00
CA TYR A 405 7.17 0.69 8.59
C TYR A 405 8.06 1.71 7.87
N HIS A 406 8.06 1.65 6.54
CA HIS A 406 8.87 2.51 5.69
C HIS A 406 7.97 3.30 4.75
N CYS A 407 8.37 4.53 4.46
CA CYS A 407 7.72 5.40 3.49
C CYS A 407 8.69 5.64 2.34
N THR A 408 8.22 5.57 1.10
CA THR A 408 9.00 5.96 -0.08
C THR A 408 8.23 6.99 -0.88
N HIS A 409 8.90 8.05 -1.27
CA HIS A 409 8.39 9.12 -2.14
C HIS A 409 9.54 9.66 -2.99
N GLU A 410 9.29 10.61 -3.89
CA GLU A 410 10.32 11.06 -4.83
C GLU A 410 11.55 11.69 -4.17
N ALA A 411 11.35 12.38 -3.03
CA ALA A 411 12.44 13.04 -2.32
C ALA A 411 13.24 12.12 -1.39
N GLY A 412 12.76 10.91 -1.09
CA GLY A 412 13.51 10.01 -0.22
C GLY A 412 12.75 8.80 0.34
N VAL A 413 13.41 8.18 1.32
CA VAL A 413 12.91 7.01 2.05
C VAL A 413 12.99 7.29 3.55
N HIS A 414 11.88 7.13 4.25
CA HIS A 414 11.78 7.32 5.69
C HIS A 414 11.48 6.00 6.39
N SER A 415 12.02 5.80 7.58
CA SER A 415 11.67 4.68 8.45
C SER A 415 11.01 5.21 9.71
N VAL A 416 9.77 4.81 9.95
CA VAL A 416 8.97 5.31 11.07
C VAL A 416 8.79 4.19 12.09
N GLY A 417 9.20 4.44 13.32
CA GLY A 417 9.10 3.50 14.44
C GLY A 417 8.10 3.96 15.48
N LEU A 418 7.08 3.14 15.72
CA LEU A 418 5.97 3.42 16.64
C LEU A 418 6.29 2.88 18.02
N THR A 419 7.07 3.64 18.79
CA THR A 419 7.59 3.19 20.10
C THR A 419 6.50 2.96 21.16
N TRP A 420 5.33 3.57 20.99
CA TRP A 420 4.19 3.46 21.90
C TRP A 420 3.42 2.14 21.73
N ILE A 421 3.53 1.45 20.59
CA ILE A 421 2.83 0.18 20.34
C ILE A 421 3.11 -0.85 21.43
N HIS A 422 4.37 -0.96 21.88
CA HIS A 422 4.72 -1.90 22.94
C HIS A 422 4.07 -1.53 24.29
N LYS A 423 3.95 -0.23 24.58
CA LYS A 423 3.26 0.25 25.79
C LYS A 423 1.76 -0.03 25.71
N LEU A 424 1.16 0.19 24.53
CA LEU A 424 -0.24 -0.13 24.28
C LEU A 424 -0.50 -1.62 24.50
N HIS A 425 0.28 -2.52 23.88
CA HIS A 425 0.13 -3.96 24.08
C HIS A 425 0.29 -4.38 25.54
N LYS A 426 1.24 -3.78 26.26
CA LYS A 426 1.43 -4.05 27.69
C LYS A 426 0.22 -3.61 28.52
N PHE A 427 -0.35 -2.45 28.20
CA PHE A 427 -1.58 -1.96 28.84
C PHE A 427 -2.75 -2.92 28.60
N LEU A 428 -2.96 -3.35 27.35
CA LEU A 428 -4.01 -4.31 26.99
C LEU A 428 -3.84 -5.67 27.66
N GLY A 429 -2.59 -6.14 27.79
CA GLY A 429 -2.28 -7.40 28.45
C GLY A 429 -2.37 -7.38 29.97
N SER A 430 -2.53 -6.21 30.60
CA SER A 430 -2.58 -6.07 32.06
C SER A 430 -3.91 -6.49 32.69
N GLY A 431 -4.95 -6.77 31.89
CA GLY A 431 -6.27 -7.21 32.37
C GLY A 431 -7.17 -6.09 32.91
N ASP A 432 -6.60 -4.89 33.17
CA ASP A 432 -7.33 -3.70 33.62
C ASP A 432 -7.97 -2.90 32.48
N ALA A 433 -7.68 -3.23 31.22
CA ALA A 433 -8.13 -2.49 30.05
C ALA A 433 -9.46 -3.03 29.48
N THR A 434 -10.57 -2.37 29.78
CA THR A 434 -11.83 -2.54 29.02
C THR A 434 -11.82 -1.67 27.75
N ALA A 435 -12.65 -1.99 26.76
CA ALA A 435 -12.83 -1.15 25.56
C ALA A 435 -13.17 0.30 25.94
N ASP A 436 -14.05 0.48 26.93
CA ASP A 436 -14.45 1.80 27.45
C ASP A 436 -13.28 2.54 28.12
N LEU A 437 -12.43 1.83 28.86
CA LEU A 437 -11.24 2.44 29.45
C LEU A 437 -10.24 2.84 28.35
N MET A 438 -10.09 2.05 27.29
CA MET A 438 -9.27 2.43 26.15
C MET A 438 -9.80 3.70 25.50
N VAL A 439 -11.09 3.71 25.12
CA VAL A 439 -11.71 4.87 24.49
C VAL A 439 -11.57 6.11 25.39
N THR A 440 -11.79 5.99 26.70
CA THR A 440 -11.60 7.08 27.65
C THR A 440 -10.16 7.56 27.69
N VAL A 441 -9.18 6.65 27.77
CA VAL A 441 -7.76 6.99 27.79
C VAL A 441 -7.35 7.68 26.48
N PHE A 442 -7.81 7.18 25.34
CA PHE A 442 -7.52 7.78 24.04
C PHE A 442 -8.21 9.13 23.89
N LYS A 443 -9.51 9.28 24.24
CA LYS A 443 -10.24 10.55 24.27
C LYS A 443 -9.54 11.59 25.16
N VAL A 444 -9.00 11.20 26.32
CA VAL A 444 -8.24 12.10 27.21
C VAL A 444 -6.88 12.46 26.61
N MET A 445 -6.16 11.52 26.00
CA MET A 445 -4.87 11.78 25.36
C MET A 445 -4.99 12.65 24.10
N THR A 446 -6.05 12.47 23.31
CA THR A 446 -6.30 13.27 22.11
C THR A 446 -6.91 14.63 22.46
N GLY A 447 -7.86 14.70 23.39
CA GLY A 447 -8.50 15.95 23.82
C GLY A 447 -7.56 16.91 24.55
N ASN A 448 -6.58 16.42 25.32
CA ASN A 448 -5.58 17.28 25.95
C ASN A 448 -4.59 17.91 24.96
N ARG A 449 -4.50 17.43 23.71
CA ARG A 449 -3.61 18.03 22.70
C ARG A 449 -4.21 19.26 22.03
N GLU A 450 -5.53 19.39 21.96
CA GLU A 450 -6.17 20.63 21.48
C GLU A 450 -5.84 21.83 22.39
N GLN A 451 -5.68 21.60 23.70
CA GLN A 451 -5.24 22.66 24.63
C GLN A 451 -3.76 23.06 24.48
N LEU A 452 -2.93 22.25 23.80
CA LEU A 452 -1.49 22.53 23.62
C LEU A 452 -1.15 23.20 22.28
N ARG A 453 -2.10 23.30 21.34
CA ARG A 453 -1.93 24.05 20.07
C ARG A 453 -2.46 25.50 20.13
N ALA A 454 -3.05 25.91 21.26
CA ALA A 454 -3.62 27.25 21.45
C ALA A 454 -2.72 28.23 22.25
N THR A 455 -1.40 28.02 22.28
CA THR A 455 -0.44 28.96 22.89
C THR A 455 0.73 29.26 22.00
#